data_AF-A0A2J6HGV3-F1
#
_entry.id   AF-A0A2J6HGV3-F1
#
_cell.length_a   1.000
_cell.length_b   1.000
_cell.length_c   1.000
_cell.angle_alpha   90.00
_cell.angle_beta   90.00
_cell.angle_gamma   90.00
#
_symmetry.space_group_name_H-M   'P 1'
#
loop_
_entity.id
_entity.type
_entity.pdbx_description
1 polymer ?
#
loop_
_entity_poly.entity_id
_entity_poly.type
_entity_poly.pdbx_seq_one_letter_code
_entity_poly.pdbx_strand_id
1 'polypeptide(L)'
;MRIIGKNRKLLTVLLLAVLLLSIQTISGCRGSKGQRSAYKAQKEAVKEDKKEHEEILKTHYDRQSDYTKQMMKDMKKENKRIKKSKKRSLWDRLFNNKCR
;
A
#
# COMPACT_ATOMS: atom_id res chain seq x y z
N MET A 1 4.65 -40.35 -64.82
CA MET A 1 4.75 -39.91 -63.40
C MET A 1 6.22 -39.76 -62.94
N ARG A 2 7.06 -38.93 -63.58
CA ARG A 2 8.49 -38.77 -63.19
C ARG A 2 8.89 -37.34 -62.77
N ILE A 3 7.95 -36.39 -62.75
CA ILE A 3 8.22 -34.97 -62.45
C ILE A 3 8.22 -34.71 -60.93
N ILE A 4 7.55 -35.55 -60.16
CA ILE A 4 7.38 -35.39 -58.70
C ILE A 4 8.69 -35.63 -57.93
N GLY A 5 9.59 -36.48 -58.44
CA GLY A 5 10.82 -36.87 -57.74
C GLY A 5 11.94 -35.83 -57.76
N LYS A 6 12.11 -35.08 -58.86
CA LYS A 6 13.17 -34.06 -58.99
C LYS A 6 12.91 -32.84 -58.11
N ASN A 7 11.64 -32.45 -57.98
CA ASN A 7 11.26 -31.27 -57.20
C ASN A 7 11.19 -31.56 -55.70
N ARG A 8 11.17 -32.83 -55.28
CA ARG A 8 11.08 -33.21 -53.86
C ARG A 8 12.27 -32.72 -53.04
N LYS A 9 13.49 -32.76 -53.60
CA LYS A 9 14.70 -32.22 -52.94
C LYS A 9 14.65 -30.68 -52.83
N LEU A 10 14.16 -30.02 -53.88
CA LEU A 10 13.95 -28.57 -53.90
C LEU A 10 12.90 -28.14 -52.86
N LEU A 11 11.80 -28.89 -52.76
CA LEU A 11 10.71 -28.65 -51.82
C LEU A 11 11.15 -28.86 -50.37
N THR A 12 11.99 -29.88 -50.09
CA THR A 12 12.56 -30.08 -48.75
C THR A 12 13.55 -29.00 -48.36
N VAL A 13 14.36 -28.50 -49.29
CA VAL A 13 15.29 -27.38 -49.02
C VAL A 13 14.52 -26.10 -48.74
N LEU A 14 13.44 -25.85 -49.48
CA LEU A 14 12.60 -24.67 -49.31
C LEU A 14 11.84 -24.70 -47.97
N LEU A 15 11.34 -25.88 -47.56
CA LEU A 15 10.75 -26.11 -46.24
C LEU A 15 11.76 -25.85 -45.10
N LEU A 16 12.99 -26.36 -45.23
CA LEU A 16 14.06 -26.13 -44.25
C LEU A 16 14.43 -24.65 -44.14
N ALA A 17 14.47 -23.92 -45.25
CA ALA A 17 14.75 -22.49 -45.26
C ALA A 17 13.68 -21.68 -44.53
N VAL A 18 12.40 -21.99 -44.75
CA VAL A 18 11.27 -21.35 -44.05
C VAL A 18 11.32 -21.63 -42.54
N LEU A 19 11.67 -22.86 -42.15
CA LEU A 19 11.80 -23.27 -40.75
C LEU A 19 12.98 -22.58 -40.04
N LEU A 20 14.07 -22.32 -40.73
CA LEU A 20 15.22 -21.59 -40.17
C LEU A 20 14.92 -20.10 -40.01
N LEU A 21 14.17 -19.50 -40.94
CA LEU A 21 13.76 -18.10 -40.86
C LEU A 21 12.73 -17.84 -39.75
N SER A 22 11.85 -18.80 -39.46
CA SER A 22 10.86 -18.66 -38.37
C SER A 22 11.48 -18.73 -36.97
N ILE A 23 12.65 -19.33 -36.80
CA ILE A 23 13.37 -19.36 -35.51
C ILE A 23 14.01 -17.99 -35.21
N GLN A 24 14.43 -17.25 -36.23
CA GLN A 24 15.07 -15.94 -36.05
C GLN A 24 14.09 -14.85 -35.60
N THR A 25 12.80 -14.97 -35.91
CA THR A 25 11.79 -13.96 -35.53
C THR A 25 11.38 -14.04 -34.05
N ILE A 26 11.70 -15.13 -33.35
CA ILE A 26 11.34 -15.33 -31.92
C ILE A 26 12.33 -14.62 -30.97
N SER A 27 13.53 -14.27 -31.44
CA SER A 27 14.58 -13.68 -30.59
C SER A 27 14.39 -12.19 -30.25
N GLY A 28 13.30 -11.56 -30.70
CA GLY A 28 13.06 -10.11 -30.58
C GLY A 28 12.34 -9.63 -29.32
N CYS A 29 11.76 -10.51 -28.50
CA CYS A 29 10.95 -10.11 -27.33
C CYS A 29 11.77 -9.74 -26.07
N ARG A 30 12.90 -9.03 -26.23
CA ARG A 30 13.59 -8.39 -25.10
C ARG A 30 12.94 -7.04 -24.88
N GLY A 31 12.08 -6.95 -23.86
CA GLY A 31 11.31 -5.75 -23.50
C GLY A 31 12.14 -4.47 -23.63
N SER A 32 11.54 -3.47 -24.27
CA SER A 32 12.26 -2.24 -24.65
C SER A 32 12.85 -1.55 -23.40
N LYS A 33 13.94 -0.80 -23.58
CA LYS A 33 14.55 -0.02 -22.47
C LYS A 33 13.52 0.88 -21.77
N GLY A 34 12.52 1.37 -22.49
CA GLY A 34 11.40 2.16 -21.97
C GLY A 34 10.45 1.37 -21.06
N GLN A 35 10.19 0.10 -21.37
CA GLN A 35 9.38 -0.76 -20.48
C GLN A 35 10.10 -1.04 -19.15
N ARG A 36 11.43 -1.21 -19.19
CA ARG A 36 12.22 -1.41 -17.96
C ARG A 36 12.25 -0.16 -17.07
N SER A 37 12.35 1.04 -17.65
CA SER A 37 12.30 2.28 -16.87
C SER A 37 10.91 2.55 -16.30
N ALA A 38 9.86 2.31 -17.09
CA ALA A 38 8.48 2.44 -16.62
C ALA A 38 8.18 1.47 -15.45
N TYR A 39 8.65 0.22 -15.54
CA TYR A 39 8.49 -0.75 -14.46
C TYR A 39 9.25 -0.36 -13.18
N LYS A 40 10.45 0.23 -13.32
CA LYS A 40 11.20 0.74 -12.17
C LYS A 40 10.49 1.91 -11.50
N ALA A 41 10.02 2.89 -12.28
CA ALA A 41 9.28 4.04 -11.76
C ALA A 41 7.99 3.59 -11.05
N GLN A 42 7.27 2.63 -11.61
CA GLN A 42 6.07 2.08 -10.99
C GLN A 42 6.39 1.36 -9.67
N LYS A 43 7.51 0.64 -9.61
CA LYS A 43 7.94 -0.05 -8.39
C LYS A 43 8.40 0.92 -7.30
N GLU A 44 8.98 2.06 -7.67
CA GLU A 44 9.35 3.13 -6.75
C GLU A 44 8.11 3.85 -6.20
N ALA A 45 7.16 4.21 -7.08
CA ALA A 45 5.89 4.81 -6.67
C ALA A 45 5.12 3.92 -5.68
N VAL A 46 5.05 2.61 -5.92
CA VAL A 46 4.40 1.66 -4.99
C VAL A 46 5.14 1.56 -3.65
N LYS A 47 6.46 1.77 -3.62
CA LYS A 47 7.21 1.76 -2.35
C LYS A 47 6.97 3.04 -1.55
N GLU A 48 6.90 4.18 -2.22
CA GLU A 48 6.60 5.47 -1.59
C GLU A 48 5.19 5.47 -1.01
N ASP A 49 4.21 5.02 -1.78
CA ASP A 49 2.81 4.90 -1.34
C ASP A 49 2.66 4.00 -0.09
N LYS A 50 3.36 2.87 -0.06
CA LYS A 50 3.38 1.98 1.12
C LYS A 50 3.98 2.65 2.35
N LYS A 51 5.08 3.41 2.19
CA LYS A 51 5.70 4.13 3.30
C LYS A 51 4.79 5.22 3.85
N GLU A 52 4.18 6.00 2.95
CA GLU A 52 3.24 7.05 3.34
C GLU A 52 2.03 6.46 4.09
N HIS A 53 1.49 5.35 3.61
CA HIS A 53 0.41 4.65 4.29
C HIS A 53 0.81 4.14 5.69
N GLU A 54 2.00 3.57 5.84
CA GLU A 54 2.53 3.14 7.15
C GLU A 54 2.73 4.33 8.12
N GLU A 55 3.21 5.47 7.62
CA GLU A 55 3.37 6.69 8.42
C GLU A 55 2.03 7.26 8.88
N ILE A 56 1.02 7.29 8.00
CA ILE A 56 -0.34 7.72 8.33
C ILE A 56 -0.94 6.81 9.41
N LEU A 57 -0.80 5.49 9.27
CA LEU A 57 -1.27 4.55 10.28
C LEU A 57 -0.60 4.78 11.63
N LYS A 58 0.73 4.92 11.64
CA LYS A 58 1.49 5.14 12.87
C LYS A 58 1.04 6.43 13.57
N THR A 59 0.92 7.53 12.84
CA THR A 59 0.47 8.81 13.40
C THR A 59 -0.98 8.75 13.91
N HIS A 60 -1.86 7.99 13.25
CA HIS A 60 -3.22 7.75 13.73
C HIS A 60 -3.22 7.03 15.08
N TYR A 61 -2.45 5.93 15.21
CA TYR A 61 -2.35 5.18 16.46
C TYR A 61 -1.72 6.01 17.59
N ASP A 62 -0.67 6.77 17.29
CA ASP A 62 -0.02 7.64 18.27
C ASP A 62 -1.00 8.70 18.78
N ARG A 63 -1.76 9.35 17.89
CA ARG A 63 -2.83 10.31 18.24
C ARG A 63 -3.94 9.67 19.07
N GLN A 64 -4.38 8.46 18.69
CA GLN A 64 -5.39 7.72 19.45
C GLN A 64 -4.89 7.45 20.88
N SER A 65 -3.61 7.11 21.03
CA SER A 65 -2.99 6.84 22.33
C SER A 65 -2.94 8.10 23.20
N ASP A 66 -2.57 9.26 22.63
CA ASP A 66 -2.43 10.50 23.38
C ASP A 66 -3.77 11.11 23.76
N TYR A 67 -4.75 11.07 22.85
CA TYR A 67 -6.13 11.45 23.15
C TYR A 67 -6.69 10.61 24.31
N THR A 68 -6.48 9.28 24.27
CA THR A 68 -6.92 8.38 25.34
C THR A 68 -6.22 8.69 26.67
N LYS A 69 -4.91 8.98 26.65
CA LYS A 69 -4.16 9.41 27.84
C LYS A 69 -4.70 10.71 28.42
N GLN A 70 -5.03 11.70 27.58
CA GLN A 70 -5.62 12.97 28.01
C GLN A 70 -7.01 12.76 28.61
N MET A 71 -7.87 12.01 27.93
CA MET A 71 -9.20 11.66 28.41
C MET A 71 -9.15 10.98 29.79
N MET A 72 -8.23 10.03 29.99
CA MET A 72 -8.03 9.40 31.31
C MET A 72 -7.58 10.40 32.38
N LYS A 73 -6.70 11.35 32.05
CA LYS A 73 -6.24 12.38 33.00
C LYS A 73 -7.40 13.30 33.40
N ASP A 74 -8.22 13.72 32.44
CA ASP A 74 -9.34 14.62 32.70
C ASP A 74 -10.47 13.92 33.46
N MET A 75 -10.78 12.67 33.11
CA MET A 75 -11.71 11.83 33.89
C MET A 75 -11.22 11.63 35.33
N LYS A 76 -9.91 11.45 35.56
CA LYS A 76 -9.34 11.40 36.93
C LYS A 76 -9.51 12.74 37.67
N LYS A 77 -9.31 13.88 37.00
CA LYS A 77 -9.51 15.22 37.61
C LYS A 77 -10.98 15.44 37.96
N GLU A 78 -11.89 15.08 37.07
CA GLU A 78 -13.33 15.21 37.28
C GLU A 78 -13.81 14.33 38.43
N ASN A 79 -13.38 13.06 38.47
CA ASN A 79 -13.67 12.16 39.58
C ASN A 79 -13.18 12.71 40.93
N LYS A 80 -12.00 13.37 40.96
CA LYS A 80 -11.53 14.06 42.17
C LYS A 80 -12.43 15.24 42.55
N ARG A 81 -12.90 16.04 41.58
CA ARG A 81 -13.85 17.15 41.81
C ARG A 81 -15.18 16.63 42.36
N ILE A 82 -15.74 15.59 41.76
CA ILE A 82 -17.00 14.95 42.21
C ILE A 82 -16.84 14.36 43.61
N LYS A 83 -15.73 13.66 43.90
CA LYS A 83 -15.47 13.16 45.26
C LYS A 83 -15.35 14.29 46.28
N LYS A 84 -14.71 15.41 45.92
CA LYS A 84 -14.58 16.58 46.80
C LYS A 84 -15.94 17.24 47.04
N SER A 85 -16.78 17.41 46.01
CA SER A 85 -18.13 17.95 46.18
C SER A 85 -19.02 17.03 47.01
N LYS A 86 -18.93 15.70 46.80
CA LYS A 86 -19.62 14.68 47.61
C LYS A 86 -19.17 14.64 49.07
N LYS A 87 -17.94 15.07 49.38
CA LYS A 87 -17.43 15.17 50.75
C LYS A 87 -17.76 16.48 51.46
N ARG A 88 -18.26 17.51 50.75
CA ARG A 88 -18.74 18.74 51.38
C ARG A 88 -19.99 18.44 52.20
N SER A 89 -20.08 19.07 53.38
CA SER A 89 -21.26 19.01 54.24
C SER A 89 -22.48 19.62 53.52
N LEU A 90 -23.68 19.19 53.91
CA LEU A 90 -24.93 19.74 53.35
C LEU A 90 -25.02 21.26 53.52
N TRP A 91 -24.55 21.77 54.66
CA TRP A 91 -24.46 23.20 54.95
C TRP A 91 -23.56 23.95 53.96
N ASP A 92 -22.36 23.43 53.72
CA ASP A 92 -21.38 24.05 52.81
C ASP A 92 -21.83 23.95 51.33
N ARG A 93 -22.73 23.00 50.99
CA ARG A 93 -23.36 22.93 49.66
C ARG A 93 -24.50 23.94 49.47
N LEU A 94 -25.29 24.18 50.50
CA LEU A 94 -26.46 25.07 50.40
C LEU A 94 -26.05 26.55 50.39
N PHE A 95 -25.05 26.94 51.16
CA PHE A 95 -24.70 28.35 51.36
C PHE A 95 -23.43 28.81 50.65
N ASN A 96 -22.59 27.89 50.16
CA ASN A 96 -21.33 28.19 49.48
C ASN A 96 -21.36 27.86 47.97
N ASN A 97 -22.56 27.73 47.40
CA ASN A 97 -22.79 27.66 45.95
C ASN A 97 -22.64 29.06 45.32
N LYS A 98 -21.45 29.65 45.39
CA LYS A 98 -21.11 30.71 44.44
C LYS A 98 -20.97 30.02 43.07
N CYS A 99 -21.93 30.28 42.19
CA CYS A 99 -21.94 29.81 40.81
C CYS A 99 -20.55 30.03 40.19
N ARG A 100 -20.04 28.98 39.53
CA ARG A 100 -18.79 29.03 38.77
C ARG A 100 -19.06 29.45 37.35
#